data_AF-A0A520GXG4-F1
#
_entry.id   AF-A0A520GXG4-F1
#
_cell.length_a   1.000
_cell.length_b   1.000
_cell.length_c   1.000
_cell.angle_alpha   90.00
_cell.angle_beta   90.00
_cell.angle_gamma   90.00
#
_symmetry.space_group_name_H-M   'P 1'
#
loop_
_entity.id
_entity.type
_entity.pdbx_description
1 polymer ?
#
loop_
_entity_poly.entity_id
_entity_poly.type
_entity_poly.pdbx_seq_one_letter_code
_entity_poly.pdbx_strand_id
1 'polypeptide(L)'
;MRLLMHKGDAGEDVDALARALRRELGADAAPFDVLDRTGGAIDDDFDAAIRRWQAGVGLVADGIVGPRCQVLLELTDPPGDAFGPYKLNVGRVSRLFPATKPANIARYLPYVEAALGSAGLTDAPMVLGALGTIRAETEGFVPIAEFPSKFNTRPGGAPFGLHDGRLGNRQAGDGQRFRGRGFVQLTGRANHEKYGRRIGLPLVEQPELANAPEVAAVLLAEFLQDHAPAFRDAVARQDHRAARKLVNGGAHGMERFRDVFDRAGAVFEPPPPAFAGAGAGAAVSRRPAESKSRLSHTRKDAVDLRDRPFMPQALGLPSEHPSQEAVRTHLPAYTAAGLILDQGREGACTGFGLTCVINYLRWIGPGRPADFGSVSPRMLYTLARRHDEYEGEDYEGSSCRGAIKGWFHNGVCMEADWPYAPESSNPARYGFATRAAQTTLGVYYRIDTASITDLQAAIAQHGAVFVSAFTHDGWDRVATVDADAPDHAALPRIAFDGRPAPQARPHEFCSRKPSALKPTSAKAWPPSVAGRPSKA
;
A
#
# COMPACT_ATOMS: atom_id res chain seq x y z
N MET A 1 25.87 8.82 6.41
CA MET A 1 24.71 8.13 7.01
C MET A 1 25.05 6.70 7.35
N ARG A 2 25.11 6.41 8.64
CA ARG A 2 25.24 5.08 9.22
C ARG A 2 24.07 4.19 8.80
N LEU A 3 24.31 2.90 8.57
CA LEU A 3 23.29 1.96 8.09
C LEU A 3 22.12 1.78 9.06
N LEU A 4 22.42 1.63 10.35
CA LEU A 4 21.45 1.55 11.45
C LEU A 4 21.91 2.48 12.57
N MET A 5 20.99 3.26 13.13
CA MET A 5 21.22 4.07 14.34
C MET A 5 20.30 3.57 15.45
N HIS A 6 20.86 3.41 16.66
CA HIS A 6 20.14 2.95 17.85
C HIS A 6 20.72 3.59 19.13
N LYS A 7 20.08 3.32 20.28
CA LYS A 7 20.46 3.88 21.58
C LYS A 7 21.96 3.71 21.87
N GLY A 8 22.62 4.80 22.27
CA GLY A 8 24.05 4.88 22.53
C GLY A 8 24.90 5.34 21.34
N ASP A 9 24.35 5.38 20.13
CA ASP A 9 25.04 5.94 18.97
C ASP A 9 25.16 7.47 19.07
N ALA A 10 26.25 8.03 18.57
CA ALA A 10 26.52 9.46 18.53
C ALA A 10 27.25 9.85 17.24
N GLY A 11 27.34 11.16 16.97
CA GLY A 11 28.09 11.74 15.86
C GLY A 11 27.22 12.51 14.85
N GLU A 12 27.81 12.93 13.74
CA GLU A 12 27.16 13.85 12.78
C GLU A 12 25.85 13.29 12.18
N ASP A 13 25.77 11.98 11.96
CA ASP A 13 24.57 11.32 11.46
C ASP A 13 23.43 11.37 12.51
N VAL A 14 23.74 11.29 13.81
CA VAL A 14 22.78 11.43 14.90
C VAL A 14 22.31 12.89 15.03
N ASP A 15 23.21 13.85 14.84
CA ASP A 15 22.84 15.27 14.80
C ASP A 15 21.91 15.58 13.61
N ALA A 16 22.14 14.93 12.45
CA ALA A 16 21.26 15.03 11.30
C ALA A 16 19.88 14.44 11.58
N LEU A 17 19.84 13.27 12.23
CA LEU A 17 18.61 12.64 12.70
C LEU A 17 17.84 13.55 13.68
N ALA A 18 18.53 14.19 14.62
CA ALA A 18 17.91 15.09 15.59
C ALA A 18 17.19 16.26 14.90
N ARG A 19 17.86 16.91 13.93
CA ARG A 19 17.28 17.99 13.12
C ARG A 19 16.07 17.52 12.32
N ALA A 20 16.16 16.33 11.70
CA ALA A 20 15.05 15.78 10.92
C ALA A 20 13.84 15.45 11.82
N LEU A 21 14.05 14.82 12.98
CA LEU A 21 12.98 14.54 13.93
C LEU A 21 12.33 15.81 14.45
N ARG A 22 13.11 16.85 14.78
CA ARG A 22 12.56 18.13 15.23
C ARG A 22 11.68 18.78 14.16
N ARG A 23 12.10 18.72 12.89
CA ARG A 23 11.30 19.20 11.76
C ARG A 23 9.98 18.43 11.63
N GLU A 24 10.02 17.09 11.67
CA GLU A 24 8.83 16.26 11.50
C GLU A 24 7.87 16.30 12.69
N LEU A 25 8.39 16.30 13.92
CA LEU A 25 7.59 16.36 15.16
C LEU A 25 6.97 17.75 15.36
N GLY A 26 7.63 18.81 14.89
CA GLY A 26 7.14 20.18 15.04
C GLY A 26 6.90 20.54 16.50
N ALA A 27 5.67 20.92 16.86
CA ALA A 27 5.31 21.25 18.25
C ALA A 27 5.44 20.05 19.21
N ASP A 28 5.28 18.81 18.71
CA ASP A 28 5.43 17.60 19.52
C ASP A 28 6.90 17.32 19.89
N ALA A 29 7.85 18.10 19.35
CA ALA A 29 9.26 18.04 19.73
C ALA A 29 9.56 18.72 21.08
N ALA A 30 8.64 19.56 21.60
CA ALA A 30 8.87 20.39 22.79
C ALA A 30 9.30 19.62 24.06
N PRO A 31 8.85 18.37 24.32
CA PRO A 31 9.33 17.59 25.47
C PRO A 31 10.75 17.03 25.30
N PHE A 32 11.35 17.13 24.11
CA PHE A 32 12.59 16.46 23.75
C PHE A 32 13.72 17.46 23.50
N ASP A 33 14.12 18.20 24.54
CA ASP A 33 15.23 19.18 24.49
C ASP A 33 16.56 18.56 24.01
N VAL A 34 16.70 17.23 24.14
CA VAL A 34 17.85 16.48 23.63
C VAL A 34 18.04 16.64 22.12
N LEU A 35 16.97 16.88 21.35
CA LEU A 35 17.05 17.08 19.90
C LEU A 35 17.75 18.40 19.50
N ASP A 36 17.91 19.34 20.43
CA ASP A 36 18.60 20.61 20.22
C ASP A 36 20.10 20.55 20.58
N ARG A 37 20.56 19.43 21.16
CA ARG A 37 21.96 19.23 21.55
C ARG A 37 22.74 18.66 20.37
N THR A 38 23.94 19.19 20.12
CA THR A 38 24.86 18.66 19.12
C THR A 38 25.91 17.75 19.77
N GLY A 39 26.29 16.68 19.08
CA GLY A 39 27.28 15.69 19.55
C GLY A 39 26.77 14.79 20.68
N GLY A 40 25.48 14.84 21.00
CA GLY A 40 24.84 13.95 21.97
C GLY A 40 24.70 12.52 21.43
N ALA A 41 24.71 11.55 22.33
CA ALA A 41 24.31 10.18 21.99
C ALA A 41 22.79 10.07 21.98
N ILE A 42 22.25 9.05 21.29
CA ILE A 42 20.86 8.65 21.40
C ILE A 42 20.65 8.09 22.82
N ASP A 43 20.17 8.93 23.73
CA ASP A 43 19.78 8.56 25.09
C ASP A 43 18.30 8.13 25.16
N ASP A 44 17.77 7.95 26.37
CA ASP A 44 16.37 7.52 26.57
C ASP A 44 15.35 8.54 26.03
N ASP A 45 15.62 9.85 26.17
CA ASP A 45 14.71 10.89 25.69
C ASP A 45 14.75 10.99 24.16
N PHE A 46 15.93 10.82 23.56
CA PHE A 46 16.08 10.78 22.10
C PHE A 46 15.38 9.52 21.54
N ASP A 47 15.62 8.34 22.12
CA ASP A 47 14.94 7.10 21.74
C ASP A 47 13.41 7.24 21.84
N ALA A 48 12.90 7.90 22.87
CA ALA A 48 11.49 8.22 23.01
C ALA A 48 10.98 9.14 21.87
N ALA A 49 11.76 10.14 21.46
CA ALA A 49 11.42 10.99 20.31
C ALA A 49 11.36 10.20 18.99
N ILE A 50 12.31 9.28 18.76
CA ILE A 50 12.31 8.37 17.60
C ILE A 50 11.02 7.53 17.60
N ARG A 51 10.71 6.86 18.72
CA ARG A 51 9.52 6.02 18.85
C ARG A 51 8.23 6.83 18.68
N ARG A 52 8.20 8.05 19.20
CA ARG A 52 7.06 8.97 19.05
C ARG A 52 6.80 9.28 17.58
N TRP A 53 7.85 9.58 16.82
CA TRP A 53 7.76 9.80 15.37
C TRP A 53 7.35 8.52 14.64
N GLN A 54 8.04 7.40 14.85
CA GLN A 54 7.74 6.10 14.21
C GLN A 54 6.27 5.70 14.41
N ALA A 55 5.76 5.78 15.64
CA ALA A 55 4.35 5.52 15.93
C ALA A 55 3.41 6.50 15.22
N GLY A 56 3.79 7.79 15.18
CA GLY A 56 3.01 8.86 14.56
C GLY A 56 2.91 8.78 13.04
N VAL A 57 3.79 8.03 12.38
CA VAL A 57 3.73 7.75 10.93
C VAL A 57 3.29 6.31 10.60
N GLY A 58 2.95 5.51 11.62
CA GLY A 58 2.44 4.14 11.47
C GLY A 58 3.50 3.06 11.26
N LEU A 59 4.75 3.32 11.62
CA LEU A 59 5.84 2.33 11.65
C LEU A 59 5.86 1.56 12.98
N VAL A 60 6.69 0.52 13.06
CA VAL A 60 6.97 -0.14 14.34
C VAL A 60 7.84 0.80 15.17
N ALA A 61 7.37 1.17 16.37
CA ALA A 61 8.06 2.08 17.27
C ALA A 61 9.13 1.34 18.10
N ASP A 62 10.16 0.84 17.42
CA ASP A 62 11.25 0.05 18.02
C ASP A 62 12.48 0.89 18.41
N GLY A 63 12.53 2.17 18.07
CA GLY A 63 13.65 3.07 18.36
C GLY A 63 14.84 2.92 17.41
N ILE A 64 14.75 2.02 16.42
CA ILE A 64 15.83 1.75 15.47
C ILE A 64 15.58 2.55 14.19
N VAL A 65 16.56 3.36 13.80
CA VAL A 65 16.51 4.15 12.56
C VAL A 65 17.40 3.50 11.51
N GLY A 66 16.78 2.77 10.59
CA GLY A 66 17.45 2.15 9.45
C GLY A 66 17.14 2.81 8.11
N PRO A 67 17.48 2.16 6.97
CA PRO A 67 17.32 2.73 5.65
C PRO A 67 15.89 3.22 5.37
N ARG A 68 14.86 2.51 5.85
CA ARG A 68 13.48 2.93 5.61
C ARG A 68 13.14 4.22 6.37
N CYS A 69 13.51 4.31 7.64
CA CYS A 69 13.33 5.52 8.45
C CYS A 69 14.15 6.68 7.89
N GLN A 70 15.38 6.44 7.43
CA GLN A 70 16.24 7.46 6.84
C GLN A 70 15.64 8.08 5.59
N VAL A 71 15.06 7.27 4.70
CA VAL A 71 14.34 7.77 3.51
C VAL A 71 13.13 8.62 3.92
N LEU A 72 12.38 8.19 4.95
CA LEU A 72 11.19 8.92 5.40
C LEU A 72 11.49 10.23 6.14
N LEU A 73 12.67 10.32 6.75
CA LEU A 73 13.18 11.53 7.39
C LEU A 73 13.96 12.42 6.42
N GLU A 74 14.02 12.04 5.14
CA GLU A 74 14.78 12.75 4.09
C GLU A 74 16.28 12.86 4.43
N LEU A 75 16.81 11.87 5.15
CA LEU A 75 18.25 11.74 5.46
C LEU A 75 19.01 11.05 4.32
N THR A 76 18.31 10.26 3.51
CA THR A 76 18.82 9.58 2.32
C THR A 76 17.77 9.61 1.21
N ASP A 77 18.22 9.52 -0.03
CA ASP A 77 17.32 9.43 -1.18
C ASP A 77 16.64 8.05 -1.23
N PRO A 78 15.35 7.99 -1.62
CA PRO A 78 14.71 6.71 -1.91
C PRO A 78 15.42 6.02 -3.09
N PRO A 79 15.49 4.68 -3.11
CA PRO A 79 16.14 3.96 -4.21
C PRO A 79 15.49 4.21 -5.57
N GLY A 80 14.21 4.62 -5.60
CA GLY A 80 13.57 5.18 -6.77
C GLY A 80 13.61 4.25 -7.99
N ASP A 81 14.26 4.72 -9.06
CA ASP A 81 14.36 3.98 -10.33
C ASP A 81 15.57 3.04 -10.39
N ALA A 82 16.37 2.92 -9.32
CA ALA A 82 17.52 2.01 -9.26
C ALA A 82 17.15 0.52 -9.48
N PHE A 83 15.89 0.15 -9.21
CA PHE A 83 15.35 -1.19 -9.47
C PHE A 83 14.95 -1.42 -10.94
N GLY A 84 14.87 -0.37 -11.76
CA GLY A 84 14.49 -0.44 -13.16
C GLY A 84 13.21 -1.27 -13.39
N PRO A 85 13.23 -2.31 -14.26
CA PRO A 85 12.06 -3.14 -14.54
C PRO A 85 11.58 -3.94 -13.32
N TYR A 86 12.46 -4.20 -12.35
CA TYR A 86 12.19 -4.97 -11.13
C TYR A 86 11.72 -4.10 -9.96
N LYS A 87 11.28 -2.87 -10.23
CA LYS A 87 10.67 -1.99 -9.22
C LYS A 87 9.61 -2.73 -8.41
N LEU A 88 9.79 -2.71 -7.10
CA LEU A 88 8.96 -3.41 -6.13
C LEU A 88 7.69 -2.61 -5.87
N ASN A 89 6.57 -3.32 -5.81
CA ASN A 89 5.30 -2.77 -5.34
C ASN A 89 4.44 -3.91 -4.77
N VAL A 90 3.39 -3.56 -4.05
CA VAL A 90 2.54 -4.54 -3.36
C VAL A 90 1.86 -5.48 -4.35
N GLY A 91 1.39 -4.99 -5.50
CA GLY A 91 0.69 -5.80 -6.50
C GLY A 91 1.59 -6.86 -7.14
N ARG A 92 2.77 -6.47 -7.60
CA ARG A 92 3.80 -7.36 -8.17
C ARG A 92 4.23 -8.41 -7.16
N VAL A 93 4.58 -8.00 -5.95
CA VAL A 93 5.04 -8.92 -4.91
C VAL A 93 3.91 -9.85 -4.47
N SER A 94 2.66 -9.40 -4.37
CA SER A 94 1.52 -10.27 -4.03
C SER A 94 1.33 -11.40 -5.06
N ARG A 95 1.57 -11.15 -6.36
CA ARG A 95 1.53 -12.19 -7.40
C ARG A 95 2.65 -13.23 -7.27
N LEU A 96 3.77 -12.86 -6.66
CA LEU A 96 4.87 -13.77 -6.33
C LEU A 96 4.64 -14.51 -5.00
N PHE A 97 3.70 -14.03 -4.18
CA PHE A 97 3.36 -14.55 -2.84
C PHE A 97 1.86 -14.84 -2.72
N PRO A 98 1.30 -15.78 -3.52
CA PRO A 98 -0.15 -15.98 -3.62
C PRO A 98 -0.81 -16.47 -2.32
N ALA A 99 -0.05 -17.05 -1.39
CA ALA A 99 -0.54 -17.51 -0.09
C ALA A 99 -0.36 -16.46 1.03
N THR A 100 0.13 -15.27 0.70
CA THR A 100 0.48 -14.23 1.69
C THR A 100 -0.55 -13.12 1.69
N LYS A 101 -0.93 -12.69 2.90
CA LYS A 101 -1.81 -11.53 3.07
C LYS A 101 -1.14 -10.28 2.49
N PRO A 102 -1.76 -9.55 1.53
CA PRO A 102 -1.20 -8.32 0.98
C PRO A 102 -0.85 -7.26 2.03
N ALA A 103 -1.56 -7.26 3.17
CA ALA A 103 -1.28 -6.38 4.29
C ALA A 103 0.12 -6.58 4.89
N ASN A 104 0.63 -7.82 4.94
CA ASN A 104 1.99 -8.08 5.42
C ASN A 104 3.02 -7.54 4.42
N ILE A 105 2.80 -7.78 3.12
CA ILE A 105 3.66 -7.25 2.06
C ILE A 105 3.67 -5.73 2.12
N ALA A 106 2.52 -5.07 2.17
CA ALA A 106 2.44 -3.61 2.30
C ALA A 106 3.17 -3.09 3.53
N ARG A 107 3.09 -3.79 4.67
CA ARG A 107 3.77 -3.39 5.90
C ARG A 107 5.28 -3.52 5.83
N TYR A 108 5.79 -4.60 5.24
CA TYR A 108 7.21 -4.98 5.38
C TYR A 108 8.05 -4.77 4.11
N LEU A 109 7.44 -4.76 2.92
CA LEU A 109 8.14 -4.57 1.65
C LEU A 109 8.96 -3.27 1.60
N PRO A 110 8.49 -2.12 2.12
CA PRO A 110 9.28 -0.90 2.08
C PRO A 110 10.60 -0.98 2.85
N TYR A 111 10.68 -1.81 3.90
CA TYR A 111 11.94 -2.05 4.62
C TYR A 111 12.92 -2.86 3.77
N VAL A 112 12.42 -3.92 3.11
CA VAL A 112 13.21 -4.75 2.19
C VAL A 112 13.71 -3.93 1.00
N GLU A 113 12.85 -3.10 0.41
CA GLU A 113 13.20 -2.21 -0.69
C GLU A 113 14.30 -1.22 -0.30
N ALA A 114 14.15 -0.54 0.85
CA ALA A 114 15.14 0.42 1.34
C ALA A 114 16.49 -0.26 1.65
N ALA A 115 16.47 -1.44 2.28
CA ALA A 115 17.69 -2.18 2.60
C ALA A 115 18.42 -2.67 1.34
N LEU A 116 17.72 -3.28 0.38
CA LEU A 116 18.31 -3.71 -0.90
C LEU A 116 18.86 -2.51 -1.69
N GLY A 117 18.12 -1.39 -1.71
CA GLY A 117 18.56 -0.15 -2.31
C GLY A 117 19.86 0.36 -1.70
N SER A 118 19.93 0.41 -0.36
CA SER A 118 21.13 0.86 0.37
C SER A 118 22.36 -0.03 0.14
N ALA A 119 22.15 -1.32 -0.11
CA ALA A 119 23.21 -2.28 -0.41
C ALA A 119 23.58 -2.34 -1.91
N GLY A 120 22.87 -1.61 -2.78
CA GLY A 120 23.06 -1.69 -4.24
C GLY A 120 22.61 -3.01 -4.86
N LEU A 121 21.73 -3.75 -4.19
CA LEU A 121 21.21 -5.06 -4.60
C LEU A 121 19.91 -4.93 -5.41
N THR A 122 19.92 -4.06 -6.42
CA THR A 122 18.73 -3.66 -7.18
C THR A 122 18.57 -4.41 -8.51
N ASP A 123 19.55 -5.24 -8.89
CA ASP A 123 19.50 -6.07 -10.09
C ASP A 123 18.60 -7.30 -9.95
N ALA A 124 18.12 -7.81 -11.10
CA ALA A 124 17.12 -8.88 -11.15
C ALA A 124 17.46 -10.13 -10.33
N PRO A 125 18.68 -10.72 -10.45
CA PRO A 125 19.08 -11.84 -9.59
C PRO A 125 18.94 -11.54 -8.10
N MET A 126 19.33 -10.34 -7.65
CA MET A 126 19.32 -9.98 -6.23
C MET A 126 17.91 -9.72 -5.72
N VAL A 127 17.09 -9.00 -6.49
CA VAL A 127 15.69 -8.75 -6.14
C VAL A 127 14.91 -10.05 -6.04
N LEU A 128 15.00 -10.91 -7.06
CA LEU A 128 14.33 -12.22 -7.05
C LEU A 128 14.91 -13.16 -6.00
N GLY A 129 16.22 -13.10 -5.76
CA GLY A 129 16.88 -13.85 -4.70
C GLY A 129 16.42 -13.46 -3.30
N ALA A 130 16.23 -12.17 -3.04
CA ALA A 130 15.68 -11.66 -1.78
C ALA A 130 14.25 -12.13 -1.57
N LEU A 131 13.38 -11.93 -2.57
CA LEU A 131 11.98 -12.37 -2.51
C LEU A 131 11.85 -13.89 -2.39
N GLY A 132 12.64 -14.65 -3.17
CA GLY A 132 12.71 -16.10 -3.09
C GLY A 132 13.15 -16.58 -1.70
N THR A 133 14.12 -15.91 -1.09
CA THR A 133 14.58 -16.21 0.27
C THR A 133 13.47 -15.94 1.29
N ILE A 134 12.85 -14.75 1.27
CA ILE A 134 11.73 -14.42 2.17
C ILE A 134 10.61 -15.45 2.05
N ARG A 135 10.27 -15.85 0.82
CA ARG A 135 9.19 -16.81 0.55
C ARG A 135 9.52 -18.20 1.09
N ALA A 136 10.75 -18.67 0.89
CA ALA A 136 11.19 -19.96 1.39
C ALA A 136 11.23 -20.02 2.91
N GLU A 137 11.68 -18.95 3.57
CA GLU A 137 11.91 -18.91 5.02
C GLU A 137 10.66 -18.56 5.83
N THR A 138 9.88 -17.57 5.37
CA THR A 138 8.77 -17.01 6.15
C THR A 138 7.41 -17.13 5.48
N GLU A 139 7.35 -17.31 4.15
CA GLU A 139 6.18 -17.22 3.24
C GLU A 139 5.32 -15.99 3.49
N GLY A 140 4.71 -15.84 4.67
CA GLY A 140 3.86 -14.75 5.09
C GLY A 140 4.48 -13.34 5.09
N PHE A 141 5.73 -13.19 4.66
CA PHE A 141 6.43 -11.90 4.50
C PHE A 141 6.51 -11.11 5.82
N VAL A 142 6.76 -11.81 6.93
CA VAL A 142 6.91 -11.21 8.27
C VAL A 142 8.25 -11.67 8.83
N PRO A 143 9.04 -10.78 9.46
CA PRO A 143 10.22 -11.21 10.20
C PRO A 143 9.77 -12.00 11.43
N ILE A 144 10.12 -13.29 11.49
CA ILE A 144 9.68 -14.20 12.55
C ILE A 144 10.86 -14.90 13.22
N ALA A 145 10.65 -15.34 14.45
CA ALA A 145 11.54 -16.31 15.06
C ALA A 145 11.13 -17.73 14.66
N GLU A 146 12.12 -18.59 14.47
CA GLU A 146 11.91 -20.02 14.27
C GLU A 146 11.10 -20.62 15.43
N PHE A 147 10.20 -21.56 15.11
CA PHE A 147 9.40 -22.29 16.09
C PHE A 147 10.03 -23.65 16.42
N PRO A 148 9.79 -24.18 17.63
CA PRO A 148 10.19 -25.55 17.95
C PRO A 148 9.58 -26.56 16.96
N SER A 149 10.42 -27.46 16.46
CA SER A 149 10.07 -28.51 15.52
C SER A 149 10.89 -29.76 15.79
N LYS A 150 10.49 -30.89 15.20
CA LYS A 150 11.29 -32.14 15.26
C LYS A 150 12.70 -32.01 14.67
N PHE A 151 12.95 -30.98 13.85
CA PHE A 151 14.24 -30.78 13.18
C PHE A 151 15.22 -29.96 14.01
N ASN A 152 14.73 -29.13 14.93
CA ASN A 152 15.55 -28.30 15.81
C ASN A 152 15.46 -28.73 17.29
N THR A 153 14.44 -29.50 17.67
CA THR A 153 14.15 -29.93 19.04
C THR A 153 13.94 -31.43 19.06
N ARG A 154 14.72 -32.14 19.87
CA ARG A 154 14.52 -33.58 20.12
C ARG A 154 13.23 -33.78 20.94
N PRO A 155 12.42 -34.83 20.69
CA PRO A 155 11.27 -35.14 21.54
C PRO A 155 11.68 -35.26 23.02
N GLY A 156 11.01 -34.50 23.90
CA GLY A 156 11.31 -34.43 25.33
C GLY A 156 12.60 -33.68 25.70
N GLY A 157 13.32 -33.12 24.72
CA GLY A 157 14.53 -32.34 24.93
C GLY A 157 14.27 -30.85 25.10
N ALA A 158 15.33 -30.10 25.44
CA ALA A 158 15.27 -28.64 25.52
C ALA A 158 14.94 -28.02 24.13
N PRO A 159 14.14 -26.94 24.08
CA PRO A 159 13.83 -26.24 22.84
C PRO A 159 15.10 -25.86 22.07
N PHE A 160 15.12 -26.14 20.77
CA PHE A 160 16.25 -25.85 19.88
C PHE A 160 17.58 -26.56 20.25
N GLY A 161 17.55 -27.56 21.13
CA GLY A 161 18.76 -28.25 21.60
C GLY A 161 19.57 -28.94 20.49
N LEU A 162 18.99 -29.20 19.31
CA LEU A 162 19.74 -29.73 18.15
C LEU A 162 20.64 -28.68 17.47
N HIS A 163 20.52 -27.41 17.85
CA HIS A 163 21.42 -26.35 17.43
C HIS A 163 22.58 -26.12 18.41
N ASP A 164 22.53 -26.68 19.62
CA ASP A 164 23.66 -26.59 20.55
C ASP A 164 24.91 -27.25 19.93
N GLY A 165 26.07 -26.62 20.08
CA GLY A 165 27.33 -27.08 19.47
C GLY A 165 27.48 -26.85 17.96
N ARG A 166 26.50 -26.24 17.29
CA ARG A 166 26.52 -25.94 15.84
C ARG A 166 26.56 -24.45 15.56
N LEU A 167 27.06 -24.05 14.39
CA LEU A 167 27.05 -22.63 13.94
C LEU A 167 27.64 -21.66 14.98
N GLY A 168 28.71 -22.10 15.66
CA GLY A 168 29.40 -21.33 16.70
C GLY A 168 28.73 -21.34 18.08
N ASN A 169 27.59 -22.02 18.27
CA ASN A 169 26.98 -22.23 19.58
C ASN A 169 27.91 -23.07 20.47
N ARG A 170 28.16 -22.61 21.71
CA ARG A 170 29.22 -23.17 22.57
C ARG A 170 28.70 -23.84 23.82
N GLN A 171 27.48 -23.52 24.26
CA GLN A 171 26.89 -24.01 25.50
C GLN A 171 25.45 -24.44 25.30
N ALA A 172 24.94 -25.26 26.22
CA ALA A 172 23.53 -25.65 26.23
C ALA A 172 22.63 -24.40 26.31
N GLY A 173 21.58 -24.37 25.49
CA GLY A 173 20.66 -23.23 25.40
C GLY A 173 21.09 -22.13 24.42
N ASP A 174 22.30 -22.18 23.86
CA ASP A 174 22.68 -21.30 22.74
C ASP A 174 21.79 -21.53 21.52
N GLY A 175 21.35 -22.76 21.28
CA GLY A 175 20.40 -23.09 20.22
C GLY A 175 19.10 -22.30 20.33
N GLN A 176 18.55 -22.18 21.54
CA GLN A 176 17.34 -21.38 21.78
C GLN A 176 17.63 -19.87 21.70
N ARG A 177 18.77 -19.43 22.27
CA ARG A 177 19.19 -18.03 22.27
C ARG A 177 19.41 -17.52 20.84
N PHE A 178 20.10 -18.28 20.00
CA PHE A 178 20.46 -17.94 18.61
C PHE A 178 19.66 -18.73 17.56
N ARG A 179 18.41 -19.09 17.87
CA ARG A 179 17.46 -19.66 16.88
C ARG A 179 17.25 -18.71 15.69
N GLY A 180 16.75 -19.25 14.57
CA GLY A 180 16.50 -18.48 13.36
C GLY A 180 15.61 -17.26 13.59
N ARG A 181 16.00 -16.10 13.03
CA ARG A 181 15.28 -14.83 13.16
C ARG A 181 15.28 -14.00 11.87
N GLY A 182 14.28 -13.14 11.73
CA GLY A 182 14.12 -12.23 10.60
C GLY A 182 13.79 -12.92 9.28
N PHE A 183 13.90 -12.18 8.19
CA PHE A 183 13.56 -12.66 6.83
C PHE A 183 14.48 -13.78 6.32
N VAL A 184 15.75 -13.76 6.72
CA VAL A 184 16.77 -14.72 6.30
C VAL A 184 16.98 -15.87 7.30
N GLN A 185 16.18 -15.91 8.38
CA GLN A 185 16.33 -16.89 9.47
C GLN A 185 17.77 -17.00 9.99
N LEU A 186 18.36 -15.86 10.37
CA LEU A 186 19.73 -15.78 10.88
C LEU A 186 19.88 -16.69 12.11
N THR A 187 20.71 -17.73 12.01
CA THR A 187 20.80 -18.80 13.02
C THR A 187 22.24 -19.01 13.49
N GLY A 188 22.41 -19.22 14.79
CA GLY A 188 23.68 -19.55 15.42
C GLY A 188 24.50 -18.34 15.88
N ARG A 189 25.26 -18.53 16.97
CA ARG A 189 26.09 -17.50 17.60
C ARG A 189 27.11 -16.87 16.64
N ALA A 190 27.79 -17.66 15.82
CA ALA A 190 28.81 -17.15 14.90
C ALA A 190 28.22 -16.14 13.90
N ASN A 191 26.99 -16.38 13.43
CA ASN A 191 26.30 -15.48 12.53
C ASN A 191 25.86 -14.19 13.25
N HIS A 192 25.35 -14.29 14.48
CA HIS A 192 25.00 -13.12 15.29
C HIS A 192 26.23 -12.26 15.62
N GLU A 193 27.38 -12.88 15.93
CA GLU A 193 28.66 -12.18 16.13
C GLU A 193 29.12 -11.46 14.85
N LYS A 194 29.11 -12.16 13.70
CA LYS A 194 29.56 -11.64 12.41
C LYS A 194 28.70 -10.45 11.95
N TYR A 195 27.40 -10.66 11.83
CA TYR A 195 26.51 -9.64 11.28
C TYR A 195 26.21 -8.54 12.29
N GLY A 196 26.14 -8.84 13.60
CA GLY A 196 25.99 -7.82 14.64
C GLY A 196 27.13 -6.80 14.59
N ARG A 197 28.39 -7.27 14.48
CA ARG A 197 29.54 -6.37 14.29
C ARG A 197 29.43 -5.54 13.02
N ARG A 198 29.00 -6.14 11.91
CA ARG A 198 28.93 -5.46 10.62
C ARG A 198 27.90 -4.33 10.60
N ILE A 199 26.72 -4.59 11.17
CA ILE A 199 25.61 -3.62 11.17
C ILE A 199 25.62 -2.71 12.40
N GLY A 200 26.60 -2.87 13.29
CA GLY A 200 26.75 -2.05 14.50
C GLY A 200 25.73 -2.34 15.60
N LEU A 201 25.15 -3.55 15.67
CA LEU A 201 24.16 -3.92 16.67
C LEU A 201 24.63 -5.06 17.60
N PRO A 202 24.24 -5.04 18.88
CA PRO A 202 24.62 -6.04 19.87
C PRO A 202 23.79 -7.33 19.75
N LEU A 203 23.82 -8.00 18.59
CA LEU A 203 23.01 -9.19 18.31
C LEU A 203 23.39 -10.43 19.13
N VAL A 204 24.54 -10.42 19.82
CA VAL A 204 24.94 -11.51 20.72
C VAL A 204 24.23 -11.38 22.06
N GLU A 205 24.20 -10.16 22.58
CA GLU A 205 23.55 -9.77 23.82
C GLU A 205 22.02 -9.75 23.65
N GLN A 206 21.54 -9.17 22.54
CA GLN A 206 20.14 -8.93 22.21
C GLN A 206 19.75 -9.53 20.85
N PRO A 207 19.74 -10.87 20.70
CA PRO A 207 19.48 -11.53 19.42
C PRO A 207 18.07 -11.28 18.87
N GLU A 208 17.10 -10.94 19.71
CA GLU A 208 15.73 -10.56 19.32
C GLU A 208 15.66 -9.33 18.41
N LEU A 209 16.67 -8.44 18.44
CA LEU A 209 16.75 -7.30 17.53
C LEU A 209 16.73 -7.74 16.06
N ALA A 210 17.17 -8.96 15.74
CA ALA A 210 17.13 -9.50 14.38
C ALA A 210 15.69 -9.69 13.82
N ASN A 211 14.66 -9.56 14.65
CA ASN A 211 13.26 -9.53 14.21
C ASN A 211 12.69 -8.13 14.02
N ALA A 212 13.38 -7.07 14.45
CA ALA A 212 12.96 -5.69 14.18
C ALA A 212 12.96 -5.46 12.65
N PRO A 213 11.95 -4.79 12.06
CA PRO A 213 11.79 -4.74 10.60
C PRO A 213 12.99 -4.18 9.84
N GLU A 214 13.56 -3.07 10.32
CA GLU A 214 14.78 -2.47 9.75
C GLU A 214 15.96 -3.44 9.81
N VAL A 215 16.19 -4.04 10.97
CA VAL A 215 17.30 -4.96 11.21
C VAL A 215 17.14 -6.22 10.38
N ALA A 216 15.95 -6.81 10.32
CA ALA A 216 15.66 -8.01 9.53
C ALA A 216 15.88 -7.78 8.03
N ALA A 217 15.49 -6.61 7.52
CA ALA A 217 15.68 -6.24 6.12
C ALA A 217 17.16 -5.98 5.79
N VAL A 218 17.87 -5.27 6.67
CA VAL A 218 19.32 -5.06 6.54
C VAL A 218 20.09 -6.38 6.61
N LEU A 219 19.75 -7.27 7.54
CA LEU A 219 20.36 -8.60 7.64
C LEU A 219 20.14 -9.43 6.38
N LEU A 220 18.95 -9.37 5.77
CA LEU A 220 18.68 -10.02 4.49
C LEU A 220 19.61 -9.47 3.39
N ALA A 221 19.72 -8.15 3.26
CA ALA A 221 20.57 -7.51 2.26
C ALA A 221 22.06 -7.86 2.48
N GLU A 222 22.56 -7.74 3.71
CA GLU A 222 23.94 -8.07 4.07
C GLU A 222 24.29 -9.53 3.84
N PHE A 223 23.36 -10.44 4.12
CA PHE A 223 23.55 -11.86 3.87
C PHE A 223 23.61 -12.18 2.37
N LEU A 224 22.76 -11.53 1.56
CA LEU A 224 22.82 -11.67 0.10
C LEU A 224 24.11 -11.07 -0.47
N GLN A 225 24.55 -9.93 0.06
CA GLN A 225 25.77 -9.23 -0.38
C GLN A 225 27.01 -10.15 -0.29
N ASP A 226 27.13 -10.93 0.78
CA ASP A 226 28.23 -11.90 0.97
C ASP A 226 28.30 -12.99 -0.13
N HIS A 227 27.17 -13.24 -0.80
CA HIS A 227 27.05 -14.27 -1.82
C HIS A 227 26.78 -13.71 -3.22
N ALA A 228 26.69 -12.39 -3.38
CA ALA A 228 26.12 -11.75 -4.56
C ALA A 228 26.81 -12.16 -5.87
N PRO A 229 28.16 -12.19 -6.00
CA PRO A 229 28.81 -12.61 -7.24
C PRO A 229 28.48 -14.06 -7.64
N ALA A 230 28.60 -15.00 -6.69
CA ALA A 230 28.34 -16.42 -6.93
C ALA A 230 26.84 -16.69 -7.16
N PHE A 231 25.97 -15.93 -6.49
CA PHE A 231 24.53 -16.04 -6.67
C PHE A 231 24.11 -15.53 -8.04
N ARG A 232 24.64 -14.38 -8.49
CA ARG A 232 24.39 -13.86 -9.85
C ARG A 232 24.82 -14.88 -10.91
N ASP A 233 25.99 -15.48 -10.76
CA ASP A 233 26.46 -16.54 -11.66
C ASP A 233 25.53 -17.77 -11.65
N ALA A 234 25.11 -18.24 -10.48
CA ALA A 234 24.20 -19.37 -10.38
C ALA A 234 22.83 -19.09 -11.04
N VAL A 235 22.26 -17.88 -10.84
CA VAL A 235 21.01 -17.47 -11.50
C VAL A 235 21.19 -17.33 -13.00
N ALA A 236 22.31 -16.78 -13.48
CA ALA A 236 22.60 -16.67 -14.90
C ALA A 236 22.69 -18.04 -15.60
N ARG A 237 23.19 -19.06 -14.89
CA ARG A 237 23.21 -20.46 -15.34
C ARG A 237 21.88 -21.20 -15.12
N GLN A 238 20.83 -20.52 -14.63
CA GLN A 238 19.55 -21.10 -14.22
C GLN A 238 19.67 -22.21 -13.16
N ASP A 239 20.77 -22.22 -12.40
CA ASP A 239 21.02 -23.19 -11.32
C ASP A 239 20.46 -22.65 -10.00
N HIS A 240 19.13 -22.69 -9.90
CA HIS A 240 18.44 -22.22 -8.69
C HIS A 240 18.80 -23.06 -7.45
N ARG A 241 19.27 -24.31 -7.62
CA ARG A 241 19.69 -25.15 -6.50
C ARG A 241 21.01 -24.64 -5.92
N ALA A 242 21.99 -24.30 -6.76
CA ALA A 242 23.22 -23.67 -6.31
C ALA A 242 22.93 -22.30 -5.68
N ALA A 243 22.08 -21.48 -6.31
CA ALA A 243 21.65 -20.20 -5.76
C ALA A 243 21.02 -20.36 -4.37
N ARG A 244 20.10 -21.32 -4.19
CA ARG A 244 19.45 -21.57 -2.91
C ARG A 244 20.44 -22.04 -1.82
N LYS A 245 21.39 -22.90 -2.19
CA LYS A 245 22.42 -23.39 -1.26
C LYS A 245 23.28 -22.26 -0.71
N LEU A 246 23.58 -21.22 -1.51
CA LEU A 246 24.30 -20.04 -1.05
C LEU A 246 23.52 -19.29 0.04
N VAL A 247 22.19 -19.18 -0.10
CA VAL A 247 21.38 -18.34 0.78
C VAL A 247 20.74 -19.07 1.99
N ASN A 248 20.93 -20.38 2.12
CA ASN A 248 20.37 -21.19 3.22
C ASN A 248 21.33 -22.26 3.76
N GLY A 249 22.44 -22.54 3.06
CA GLY A 249 23.33 -23.67 3.37
C GLY A 249 22.78 -25.04 2.93
N GLY A 250 21.55 -25.09 2.40
CA GLY A 250 20.86 -26.30 1.96
C GLY A 250 19.81 -26.04 0.87
N ALA A 251 18.87 -26.99 0.71
CA ALA A 251 17.78 -26.90 -0.27
C ALA A 251 16.38 -26.89 0.39
N HIS A 252 16.30 -26.53 1.67
CA HIS A 252 15.01 -26.39 2.35
C HIS A 252 14.24 -25.20 1.77
N GLY A 253 12.94 -25.40 1.53
CA GLY A 253 12.07 -24.40 0.88
C GLY A 253 12.37 -24.17 -0.61
N MET A 254 13.12 -25.08 -1.27
CA MET A 254 13.56 -24.91 -2.66
C MET A 254 12.42 -24.68 -3.66
N GLU A 255 11.29 -25.38 -3.50
CA GLU A 255 10.14 -25.21 -4.39
C GLU A 255 9.57 -23.79 -4.32
N ARG A 256 9.39 -23.26 -3.10
CA ARG A 256 8.93 -21.88 -2.87
C ARG A 256 9.91 -20.85 -3.39
N PHE A 257 11.21 -21.09 -3.19
CA PHE A 257 12.27 -20.23 -3.71
C PHE A 257 12.25 -20.18 -5.24
N ARG A 258 12.21 -21.35 -5.90
CA ARG A 258 12.17 -21.46 -7.37
C ARG A 258 10.91 -20.86 -7.97
N ASP A 259 9.76 -21.07 -7.34
CA ASP A 259 8.47 -20.55 -7.84
C ASP A 259 8.45 -19.02 -7.94
N VAL A 260 9.27 -18.29 -7.17
CA VAL A 260 9.46 -16.84 -7.37
C VAL A 260 10.12 -16.53 -8.72
N PHE A 261 11.16 -17.27 -9.11
CA PHE A 261 11.82 -17.11 -10.40
C PHE A 261 10.91 -17.53 -11.55
N ASP A 262 10.19 -18.65 -11.41
CA ASP A 262 9.27 -19.16 -12.42
C ASP A 262 8.12 -18.17 -12.69
N ARG A 263 7.64 -17.45 -11.66
CA ARG A 263 6.59 -16.42 -11.77
C ARG A 263 7.12 -15.06 -12.24
N ALA A 264 8.41 -14.79 -12.12
CA ALA A 264 8.99 -13.45 -12.31
C ALA A 264 8.71 -12.89 -13.70
N GLY A 265 8.81 -13.72 -14.75
CA GLY A 265 8.55 -13.30 -16.14
C GLY A 265 7.16 -12.70 -16.30
N ALA A 266 6.12 -13.40 -15.85
CA ALA A 266 4.74 -12.91 -15.93
C ALA A 266 4.44 -11.68 -15.07
N VAL A 267 5.27 -11.40 -14.05
CA VAL A 267 5.06 -10.29 -13.10
C VAL A 267 5.81 -9.02 -13.49
N PHE A 268 7.04 -9.16 -14.00
CA PHE A 268 7.96 -8.04 -14.26
C PHE A 268 8.18 -7.76 -15.76
N GLU A 269 7.81 -8.66 -16.67
CA GLU A 269 7.79 -8.32 -18.09
C GLU A 269 6.65 -7.32 -18.37
N PRO A 270 6.89 -6.31 -19.23
CA PRO A 270 5.82 -5.45 -19.69
C PRO A 270 4.76 -6.32 -20.38
N PRO A 271 3.45 -6.02 -20.23
CA PRO A 271 2.44 -6.68 -21.03
C PRO A 271 2.83 -6.51 -22.52
N PRO A 272 2.65 -7.54 -23.36
CA PRO A 272 2.95 -7.39 -24.78
C PRO A 272 2.23 -6.15 -25.32
N PRO A 273 2.84 -5.37 -26.22
CA PRO A 273 2.21 -4.18 -26.77
C PRO A 273 0.83 -4.55 -27.27
N ALA A 274 -0.20 -3.86 -26.80
CA ALA A 274 -1.53 -3.97 -27.36
C ALA A 274 -1.38 -3.73 -28.86
N PHE A 275 -1.71 -4.74 -29.68
CA PHE A 275 -1.56 -4.66 -31.12
C PHE A 275 -2.15 -3.34 -31.61
N ALA A 276 -1.28 -2.49 -32.14
CA ALA A 276 -1.69 -1.33 -32.93
C ALA A 276 -2.38 -1.89 -34.16
N GLY A 277 -3.71 -1.91 -34.12
CA GLY A 277 -4.55 -2.39 -35.22
C GLY A 277 -4.37 -1.49 -36.43
N ALA A 278 -3.55 -1.91 -37.37
CA ALA A 278 -3.63 -1.45 -38.75
C ALA A 278 -4.82 -2.16 -39.43
N GLY A 279 -5.77 -1.36 -39.94
CA GLY A 279 -6.57 -1.67 -41.13
C GLY A 279 -7.55 -2.84 -41.10
N ALA A 280 -8.84 -2.50 -40.98
CA ALA A 280 -10.02 -3.09 -41.63
C ALA A 280 -10.05 -4.60 -41.96
N GLY A 281 -10.91 -5.31 -41.25
CA GLY A 281 -11.48 -6.58 -41.68
C GLY A 281 -12.47 -7.10 -40.63
N ALA A 282 -13.76 -7.13 -40.98
CA ALA A 282 -14.80 -7.67 -40.11
C ALA A 282 -14.46 -9.13 -39.72
N ALA A 283 -14.19 -9.39 -38.45
CA ALA A 283 -13.93 -10.72 -37.93
C ALA A 283 -14.67 -10.94 -36.61
N VAL A 284 -15.48 -12.00 -36.63
CA VAL A 284 -16.31 -12.53 -35.56
C VAL A 284 -15.53 -12.68 -34.25
N SER A 285 -16.11 -12.19 -33.16
CA SER A 285 -15.54 -12.26 -31.81
C SER A 285 -15.32 -13.73 -31.39
N ARG A 286 -14.06 -14.15 -31.30
CA ARG A 286 -13.71 -15.39 -30.58
C ARG A 286 -13.72 -15.11 -29.08
N ARG A 287 -14.61 -15.79 -28.36
CA ARG A 287 -14.63 -15.90 -26.89
C ARG A 287 -13.24 -16.34 -26.37
N PRO A 288 -12.65 -15.67 -25.39
CA PRO A 288 -11.58 -16.25 -24.58
C PRO A 288 -12.13 -17.42 -23.76
N ALA A 289 -11.30 -18.45 -23.56
CA ALA A 289 -11.65 -19.64 -22.81
C ALA A 289 -12.04 -19.31 -21.36
N GLU A 290 -13.07 -20.00 -20.89
CA GLU A 290 -13.73 -19.87 -19.60
C GLU A 290 -12.74 -19.88 -18.43
N SER A 291 -12.53 -18.72 -17.80
CA SER A 291 -12.01 -18.68 -16.44
C SER A 291 -13.13 -19.13 -15.50
N LYS A 292 -12.92 -20.27 -14.83
CA LYS A 292 -13.85 -20.80 -13.82
C LYS A 292 -14.22 -19.71 -12.81
N SER A 293 -15.51 -19.40 -12.75
CA SER A 293 -16.09 -18.36 -11.90
C SER A 293 -15.88 -18.69 -10.41
N ARG A 294 -15.37 -17.72 -9.65
CA ARG A 294 -15.56 -17.68 -8.19
C ARG A 294 -16.76 -16.78 -7.94
N LEU A 295 -17.84 -17.37 -7.39
CA LEU A 295 -19.00 -16.64 -6.90
C LEU A 295 -18.53 -15.66 -5.81
N SER A 296 -18.77 -14.36 -6.02
CA SER A 296 -18.50 -13.35 -5.00
C SER A 296 -19.60 -13.43 -3.92
N HIS A 297 -19.24 -13.91 -2.74
CA HIS A 297 -20.13 -13.97 -1.57
C HIS A 297 -20.06 -12.64 -0.80
N THR A 298 -20.54 -11.53 -1.38
CA THR A 298 -20.74 -10.30 -0.60
C THR A 298 -21.87 -10.53 0.40
N ARG A 299 -21.59 -10.43 1.71
CA ARG A 299 -22.61 -10.62 2.75
C ARG A 299 -23.38 -9.32 2.98
N LYS A 300 -24.61 -9.42 3.48
CA LYS A 300 -25.36 -8.26 3.98
C LYS A 300 -24.62 -7.68 5.19
N ASP A 301 -24.49 -6.35 5.26
CA ASP A 301 -23.91 -5.67 6.43
C ASP A 301 -24.51 -6.19 7.74
N ALA A 302 -23.68 -6.36 8.78
CA ALA A 302 -24.19 -6.57 10.11
C ALA A 302 -25.04 -5.38 10.58
N VAL A 303 -25.93 -5.65 11.54
CA VAL A 303 -26.74 -4.63 12.20
C VAL A 303 -25.83 -3.71 13.01
N ASP A 304 -25.96 -2.40 12.82
CA ASP A 304 -25.22 -1.37 13.54
C ASP A 304 -26.20 -0.44 14.25
N LEU A 305 -26.03 -0.22 15.56
CA LEU A 305 -26.94 0.61 16.36
C LEU A 305 -26.98 2.09 15.93
N ARG A 306 -26.01 2.53 15.12
CA ARG A 306 -25.98 3.88 14.54
C ARG A 306 -26.76 4.00 13.24
N ASP A 307 -27.24 2.87 12.70
CA ASP A 307 -28.03 2.86 11.48
C ASP A 307 -29.35 3.61 11.71
N ARG A 308 -29.44 4.82 11.16
CA ARG A 308 -30.67 5.60 11.13
C ARG A 308 -31.33 5.42 9.78
N PRO A 309 -32.60 4.97 9.69
CA PRO A 309 -33.28 4.92 8.42
C PRO A 309 -33.41 6.34 7.85
N PHE A 310 -33.14 6.50 6.56
CA PHE A 310 -33.44 7.72 5.85
C PHE A 310 -34.96 7.86 5.75
N MET A 311 -35.49 8.99 6.19
CA MET A 311 -36.91 9.33 6.02
C MET A 311 -36.99 10.56 5.12
N PRO A 312 -37.43 10.42 3.86
CA PRO A 312 -37.46 11.53 2.94
C PRO A 312 -38.42 12.62 3.44
N GLN A 313 -38.02 13.89 3.27
CA GLN A 313 -38.96 15.00 3.45
C GLN A 313 -40.15 14.83 2.47
N ALA A 314 -41.36 15.18 2.92
CA ALA A 314 -42.58 15.13 2.13
C ALA A 314 -42.64 16.27 1.10
N LEU A 315 -41.64 16.31 0.21
CA LEU A 315 -41.51 17.25 -0.90
C LEU A 315 -41.63 16.48 -2.23
N GLY A 316 -42.18 17.15 -3.24
CA GLY A 316 -42.17 16.60 -4.60
C GLY A 316 -40.75 16.45 -5.13
N LEU A 317 -40.45 15.33 -5.77
CA LEU A 317 -39.18 15.16 -6.48
C LEU A 317 -39.19 16.02 -7.75
N PRO A 318 -38.07 16.68 -8.08
CA PRO A 318 -37.96 17.41 -9.34
C PRO A 318 -38.02 16.43 -10.52
N SER A 319 -38.52 16.90 -11.66
CA SER A 319 -38.57 16.10 -12.90
C SER A 319 -37.18 15.73 -13.45
N GLU A 320 -36.16 16.54 -13.09
CA GLU A 320 -34.76 16.33 -13.44
C GLU A 320 -33.86 16.73 -12.26
N HIS A 321 -32.79 15.96 -12.01
CA HIS A 321 -31.79 16.28 -10.98
C HIS A 321 -30.40 15.79 -11.41
N PRO A 322 -29.32 16.58 -11.17
CA PRO A 322 -29.34 17.99 -10.76
C PRO A 322 -30.03 18.87 -11.82
N SER A 323 -30.38 20.12 -11.52
CA SER A 323 -31.00 21.02 -12.53
C SER A 323 -30.05 21.27 -13.72
N GLN A 324 -30.57 21.65 -14.89
CA GLN A 324 -29.72 22.03 -16.03
C GLN A 324 -28.68 23.09 -15.67
N GLU A 325 -29.06 24.09 -14.86
CA GLU A 325 -28.12 25.13 -14.37
C GLU A 325 -27.00 24.52 -13.53
N ALA A 326 -27.33 23.56 -12.67
CA ALA A 326 -26.35 22.87 -11.85
C ALA A 326 -25.42 21.98 -12.70
N VAL A 327 -25.90 21.35 -13.77
CA VAL A 327 -25.04 20.66 -14.74
C VAL A 327 -24.06 21.65 -15.39
N ARG A 328 -24.56 22.80 -15.88
CA ARG A 328 -23.75 23.83 -16.55
C ARG A 328 -22.69 24.47 -15.68
N THR A 329 -22.96 24.61 -14.38
CA THR A 329 -22.10 25.40 -13.49
C THR A 329 -21.31 24.53 -12.52
N HIS A 330 -21.92 23.48 -11.95
CA HIS A 330 -21.29 22.71 -10.88
C HIS A 330 -20.37 21.63 -11.43
N LEU A 331 -20.74 20.97 -12.54
CA LEU A 331 -19.92 19.89 -13.10
C LEU A 331 -18.58 20.42 -13.64
N PRO A 332 -18.52 21.53 -14.40
CA PRO A 332 -17.24 22.14 -14.77
C PRO A 332 -16.45 22.61 -13.55
N ALA A 333 -17.08 23.28 -12.59
CA ALA A 333 -16.38 23.76 -11.39
C ALA A 333 -15.80 22.62 -10.53
N TYR A 334 -16.52 21.52 -10.38
CA TYR A 334 -16.05 20.34 -9.64
C TYR A 334 -14.91 19.62 -10.37
N THR A 335 -14.98 19.60 -11.72
CA THR A 335 -13.91 19.05 -12.57
C THR A 335 -12.67 19.94 -12.50
N ALA A 336 -12.84 21.27 -12.55
CA ALA A 336 -11.74 22.24 -12.46
C ALA A 336 -11.05 22.18 -11.08
N ALA A 337 -11.80 21.88 -10.02
CA ALA A 337 -11.27 21.65 -8.68
C ALA A 337 -10.50 20.32 -8.53
N GLY A 338 -10.49 19.45 -9.56
CA GLY A 338 -9.73 18.20 -9.54
C GLY A 338 -10.28 17.13 -8.59
N LEU A 339 -11.58 17.19 -8.26
CA LEU A 339 -12.21 16.29 -7.28
C LEU A 339 -12.85 15.03 -7.88
N ILE A 340 -12.64 14.81 -9.18
CA ILE A 340 -12.95 13.55 -9.87
C ILE A 340 -11.69 12.67 -9.78
N LEU A 341 -11.80 11.60 -9.00
CA LEU A 341 -10.66 10.77 -8.63
C LEU A 341 -10.56 9.53 -9.53
N ASP A 342 -9.33 9.03 -9.71
CA ASP A 342 -9.02 7.81 -10.47
C ASP A 342 -8.23 6.84 -9.57
N GLN A 343 -8.85 5.70 -9.26
CA GLN A 343 -8.22 4.65 -8.44
C GLN A 343 -7.21 3.80 -9.23
N GLY A 344 -7.14 3.96 -10.56
CA GLY A 344 -6.36 3.11 -11.43
C GLY A 344 -6.83 1.66 -11.39
N ARG A 345 -5.90 0.72 -11.21
CA ARG A 345 -6.18 -0.73 -11.22
C ARG A 345 -6.27 -1.35 -9.82
N GLU A 346 -6.04 -0.58 -8.76
CA GLU A 346 -6.12 -1.08 -7.37
C GLU A 346 -7.59 -1.28 -6.98
N GLY A 347 -7.89 -2.33 -6.22
CA GLY A 347 -9.21 -2.61 -5.62
C GLY A 347 -9.59 -1.62 -4.50
N ALA A 348 -9.33 -0.32 -4.67
CA ALA A 348 -9.51 0.73 -3.67
C ALA A 348 -10.84 1.49 -3.80
N CYS A 349 -11.81 0.96 -4.56
CA CYS A 349 -13.07 1.62 -4.90
C CYS A 349 -13.84 2.12 -3.67
N THR A 350 -13.84 1.36 -2.58
CA THR A 350 -14.43 1.74 -1.29
C THR A 350 -13.89 3.06 -0.74
N GLY A 351 -12.56 3.21 -0.71
CA GLY A 351 -11.92 4.42 -0.21
C GLY A 351 -12.15 5.61 -1.13
N PHE A 352 -12.07 5.39 -2.44
CA PHE A 352 -12.32 6.41 -3.46
C PHE A 352 -13.78 6.87 -3.49
N GLY A 353 -14.73 5.95 -3.44
CA GLY A 353 -16.15 6.25 -3.41
C GLY A 353 -16.53 7.08 -2.19
N LEU A 354 -16.03 6.72 -1.00
CA LEU A 354 -16.27 7.52 0.19
C LEU A 354 -15.56 8.89 0.12
N THR A 355 -14.35 8.96 -0.43
CA THR A 355 -13.63 10.22 -0.67
C THR A 355 -14.43 11.16 -1.56
N CYS A 356 -15.02 10.65 -2.66
CA CYS A 356 -15.87 11.45 -3.54
C CYS A 356 -17.06 12.06 -2.80
N VAL A 357 -17.71 11.29 -1.91
CA VAL A 357 -18.83 11.81 -1.10
C VAL A 357 -18.35 12.90 -0.15
N ILE A 358 -17.26 12.65 0.59
CA ILE A 358 -16.71 13.60 1.56
C ILE A 358 -16.27 14.90 0.88
N ASN A 359 -15.53 14.79 -0.23
CA ASN A 359 -15.09 15.95 -1.00
C ASN A 359 -16.26 16.76 -1.52
N TYR A 360 -17.27 16.10 -2.11
CA TYR A 360 -18.44 16.79 -2.61
C TYR A 360 -19.16 17.57 -1.51
N LEU A 361 -19.45 16.93 -0.38
CA LEU A 361 -20.14 17.58 0.75
C LEU A 361 -19.32 18.73 1.35
N ARG A 362 -17.99 18.58 1.45
CA ARG A 362 -17.08 19.64 1.91
C ARG A 362 -16.98 20.79 0.93
N TRP A 363 -17.08 20.53 -0.38
CA TRP A 363 -16.91 21.53 -1.44
C TRP A 363 -18.15 22.39 -1.65
N ILE A 364 -19.36 21.81 -1.52
CA ILE A 364 -20.61 22.57 -1.68
C ILE A 364 -20.84 23.60 -0.57
N GLY A 365 -20.44 23.30 0.67
CA GLY A 365 -20.66 24.14 1.84
C GLY A 365 -20.10 25.58 1.73
N PRO A 366 -18.80 25.77 1.43
CA PRO A 366 -18.17 27.09 1.31
C PRO A 366 -18.42 27.78 -0.04
N GLY A 367 -19.36 27.30 -0.86
CA GLY A 367 -19.71 27.96 -2.13
C GLY A 367 -18.89 27.53 -3.34
N ARG A 368 -18.35 26.29 -3.35
CA ARG A 368 -17.73 25.64 -4.53
C ARG A 368 -16.45 26.33 -5.04
N PRO A 369 -15.42 26.49 -4.18
CA PRO A 369 -14.16 27.10 -4.58
C PRO A 369 -13.43 26.28 -5.65
N ALA A 370 -12.69 26.97 -6.52
CA ALA A 370 -11.86 26.33 -7.55
C ALA A 370 -10.61 25.66 -6.98
N ASP A 371 -10.00 26.26 -5.95
CA ASP A 371 -8.89 25.66 -5.21
C ASP A 371 -9.45 24.97 -3.96
N PHE A 372 -9.49 23.64 -3.98
CA PHE A 372 -10.06 22.85 -2.88
C PHE A 372 -9.31 21.54 -2.66
N GLY A 373 -8.83 21.32 -1.44
CA GLY A 373 -8.08 20.11 -1.09
C GLY A 373 -8.99 18.88 -0.92
N SER A 374 -8.66 17.81 -1.65
CA SER A 374 -9.23 16.46 -1.44
C SER A 374 -8.83 15.89 -0.08
N VAL A 375 -9.72 15.10 0.53
CA VAL A 375 -9.33 14.17 1.61
C VAL A 375 -8.58 12.97 1.03
N SER A 376 -7.86 12.22 1.87
CA SER A 376 -7.04 11.09 1.43
C SER A 376 -7.86 9.80 1.19
N PRO A 377 -8.00 9.32 -0.07
CA PRO A 377 -8.54 7.99 -0.34
C PRO A 377 -7.63 6.88 0.17
N ARG A 378 -6.31 7.10 0.26
CA ARG A 378 -5.37 6.11 0.82
C ARG A 378 -5.65 5.85 2.29
N MET A 379 -5.92 6.89 3.09
CA MET A 379 -6.28 6.73 4.50
C MET A 379 -7.60 5.99 4.65
N LEU A 380 -8.64 6.41 3.92
CA LEU A 380 -9.96 5.78 4.00
C LEU A 380 -9.91 4.32 3.60
N TYR A 381 -9.24 3.97 2.49
CA TYR A 381 -9.07 2.57 2.08
C TYR A 381 -8.30 1.74 3.12
N THR A 382 -7.19 2.28 3.65
CA THR A 382 -6.36 1.60 4.65
C THR A 382 -7.11 1.34 5.95
N LEU A 383 -7.89 2.31 6.42
CA LEU A 383 -8.66 2.17 7.66
C LEU A 383 -9.92 1.35 7.47
N ALA A 384 -10.56 1.41 6.30
CA ALA A 384 -11.73 0.60 5.99
C ALA A 384 -11.41 -0.90 6.20
N ARG A 385 -10.27 -1.35 5.67
CA ARG A 385 -9.78 -2.73 5.83
C ARG A 385 -9.49 -3.15 7.27
N ARG A 386 -9.20 -2.22 8.18
CA ARG A 386 -8.98 -2.51 9.61
C ARG A 386 -10.28 -2.69 10.37
N HIS A 387 -11.33 -2.02 9.92
CA HIS A 387 -12.66 -2.01 10.55
C HIS A 387 -13.67 -2.89 9.81
N ASP A 388 -13.21 -3.60 8.78
CA ASP A 388 -14.06 -4.48 8.00
C ASP A 388 -14.40 -5.75 8.78
N GLU A 389 -15.62 -6.23 8.60
CA GLU A 389 -16.15 -7.41 9.30
C GLU A 389 -15.76 -8.72 8.60
N TYR A 390 -15.09 -8.62 7.44
CA TYR A 390 -14.62 -9.75 6.65
C TYR A 390 -13.22 -10.21 7.09
N GLU A 391 -13.14 -10.79 8.28
CA GLU A 391 -11.99 -11.64 8.60
C GLU A 391 -12.06 -12.94 7.79
N GLY A 392 -11.12 -13.15 6.86
CA GLY A 392 -10.73 -14.50 6.45
C GLY A 392 -11.11 -15.00 5.04
N GLU A 393 -11.57 -14.17 4.11
CA GLU A 393 -11.75 -14.59 2.70
C GLU A 393 -10.99 -13.66 1.74
N ASP A 394 -10.60 -14.18 0.58
CA ASP A 394 -9.83 -13.54 -0.51
C ASP A 394 -10.54 -12.31 -1.13
N TYR A 395 -10.89 -11.32 -0.32
CA TYR A 395 -11.51 -10.08 -0.73
C TYR A 395 -10.41 -9.02 -0.93
N GLU A 396 -10.20 -8.61 -2.18
CA GLU A 396 -9.25 -7.54 -2.53
C GLU A 396 -9.77 -6.11 -2.21
N GLY A 397 -10.93 -5.98 -1.54
CA GLY A 397 -11.60 -4.70 -1.23
C GLY A 397 -11.86 -4.46 0.26
N SER A 398 -12.74 -3.49 0.56
CA SER A 398 -13.35 -3.30 1.87
C SER A 398 -14.86 -3.11 1.72
N SER A 399 -15.68 -3.34 2.76
CA SER A 399 -17.10 -2.95 2.71
C SER A 399 -17.32 -1.44 2.87
N CYS A 400 -18.42 -0.92 2.31
CA CYS A 400 -18.95 0.40 2.66
C CYS A 400 -19.07 0.60 4.19
N ARG A 401 -19.50 -0.46 4.90
CA ARG A 401 -19.61 -0.48 6.36
C ARG A 401 -18.26 -0.26 7.05
N GLY A 402 -17.24 -1.02 6.65
CA GLY A 402 -15.87 -0.89 7.14
C GLY A 402 -15.32 0.52 6.90
N ALA A 403 -15.61 1.11 5.74
CA ALA A 403 -15.20 2.49 5.41
C ALA A 403 -15.86 3.53 6.31
N ILE A 404 -17.18 3.45 6.50
CA ILE A 404 -17.92 4.35 7.39
C ILE A 404 -17.44 4.19 8.84
N LYS A 405 -17.20 2.96 9.31
CA LYS A 405 -16.63 2.69 10.64
C LYS A 405 -15.24 3.28 10.80
N GLY A 406 -14.37 3.06 9.81
CA GLY A 406 -13.02 3.62 9.76
C GLY A 406 -13.03 5.14 9.84
N TRP A 407 -13.88 5.79 9.05
CA TRP A 407 -14.03 7.24 9.06
C TRP A 407 -14.61 7.75 10.39
N PHE A 408 -15.60 7.06 10.97
CA PHE A 408 -16.17 7.41 12.28
C PHE A 408 -15.12 7.41 13.40
N HIS A 409 -14.31 6.36 13.48
CA HIS A 409 -13.36 6.20 14.59
C HIS A 409 -12.10 7.05 14.46
N ASN A 410 -11.75 7.49 13.25
CA ASN A 410 -10.43 8.10 13.00
C ASN A 410 -10.50 9.46 12.29
N GLY A 411 -11.65 9.83 11.73
CA GLY A 411 -11.74 10.92 10.77
C GLY A 411 -10.97 10.62 9.48
N VAL A 412 -10.67 11.65 8.69
CA VAL A 412 -9.86 11.53 7.47
C VAL A 412 -8.96 12.75 7.28
N CYS A 413 -7.67 12.53 7.01
CA CYS A 413 -6.71 13.60 6.72
C CYS A 413 -6.81 14.09 5.27
N MET A 414 -6.12 15.19 4.96
CA MET A 414 -6.05 15.70 3.59
C MET A 414 -5.14 14.82 2.73
N GLU A 415 -5.33 14.86 1.41
CA GLU A 415 -4.51 14.07 0.47
C GLU A 415 -3.01 14.35 0.61
N ALA A 416 -2.64 15.60 0.92
CA ALA A 416 -1.25 15.98 1.16
C ALA A 416 -0.61 15.30 2.39
N ASP A 417 -1.41 14.83 3.35
CA ASP A 417 -0.94 14.14 4.55
C ASP A 417 -0.72 12.65 4.33
N TRP A 418 -1.49 12.04 3.43
CA TRP A 418 -1.34 10.63 3.10
C TRP A 418 -1.70 10.41 1.63
N PRO A 419 -0.78 10.71 0.70
CA PRO A 419 -1.10 10.71 -0.72
C PRO A 419 -1.38 9.29 -1.22
N TYR A 420 -2.28 9.16 -2.18
CA TYR A 420 -2.50 7.92 -2.86
C TYR A 420 -1.43 7.68 -3.94
N ALA A 421 -0.67 6.60 -3.77
CA ALA A 421 0.21 6.05 -4.78
C ALA A 421 -0.26 4.61 -5.09
N PRO A 422 -0.74 4.31 -6.32
CA PRO A 422 -1.22 2.98 -6.68
C PRO A 422 -0.20 1.89 -6.38
N GLU A 423 -0.65 0.79 -5.78
CA GLU A 423 0.18 -0.39 -5.44
C GLU A 423 1.37 -0.09 -4.51
N SER A 424 1.45 1.12 -3.93
CA SER A 424 2.51 1.56 -3.02
C SER A 424 2.02 1.58 -1.57
N SER A 425 2.95 1.40 -0.64
CA SER A 425 2.74 1.50 0.80
C SER A 425 3.55 2.67 1.36
N ASN A 426 3.14 3.88 0.98
CA ASN A 426 3.67 5.11 1.55
C ASN A 426 3.04 5.37 2.93
N PRO A 427 3.83 5.79 3.94
CA PRO A 427 3.30 6.11 5.24
C PRO A 427 2.66 7.48 5.22
N ALA A 428 1.85 7.75 6.24
CA ALA A 428 1.31 9.07 6.46
C ALA A 428 2.38 10.04 6.96
N ARG A 429 2.19 11.34 6.72
CA ARG A 429 2.97 12.40 7.35
C ARG A 429 2.70 12.44 8.85
N TYR A 430 3.70 12.84 9.63
CA TYR A 430 3.53 12.96 11.07
C TYR A 430 2.38 13.92 11.42
N GLY A 431 1.61 13.57 12.45
CA GLY A 431 0.44 14.33 12.90
C GLY A 431 -0.81 14.18 12.02
N PHE A 432 -0.82 13.29 11.02
CA PHE A 432 -2.00 13.05 10.17
C PHE A 432 -3.25 12.69 11.00
N ALA A 433 -3.09 11.95 12.10
CA ALA A 433 -4.20 11.52 12.94
C ALA A 433 -4.90 12.71 13.61
N THR A 434 -4.13 13.70 14.10
CA THR A 434 -4.67 14.93 14.68
C THR A 434 -5.44 15.74 13.64
N ARG A 435 -4.91 15.83 12.40
CA ARG A 435 -5.59 16.51 11.30
C ARG A 435 -6.81 15.75 10.81
N ALA A 436 -6.76 14.42 10.83
CA ALA A 436 -7.88 13.58 10.45
C ALA A 436 -9.10 13.78 11.36
N ALA A 437 -8.87 13.98 12.66
CA ALA A 437 -9.92 14.27 13.64
C ALA A 437 -10.67 15.60 13.36
N GLN A 438 -10.16 16.47 12.47
CA GLN A 438 -10.85 17.67 12.03
C GLN A 438 -11.89 17.40 10.93
N THR A 439 -11.85 16.23 10.30
CA THR A 439 -12.83 15.81 9.27
C THR A 439 -13.45 14.47 9.67
N THR A 440 -14.40 14.51 10.60
CA THR A 440 -15.05 13.32 11.16
C THR A 440 -16.44 13.09 10.57
N LEU A 441 -16.90 11.84 10.66
CA LEU A 441 -18.27 11.49 10.31
C LEU A 441 -19.24 12.14 11.30
N GLY A 442 -20.21 12.89 10.78
CA GLY A 442 -21.37 13.36 11.54
C GLY A 442 -22.45 12.28 11.63
N VAL A 443 -23.60 12.55 11.04
CA VAL A 443 -24.71 11.59 10.91
C VAL A 443 -24.70 10.97 9.52
N TYR A 444 -24.98 9.66 9.44
CA TYR A 444 -25.32 9.00 8.19
C TYR A 444 -26.71 8.36 8.30
N TYR A 445 -27.37 8.20 7.16
CA TYR A 445 -28.64 7.51 7.06
C TYR A 445 -28.51 6.30 6.14
N ARG A 446 -29.23 5.23 6.47
CA ARG A 446 -29.41 4.07 5.59
C ARG A 446 -30.65 4.27 4.75
N ILE A 447 -30.46 4.23 3.45
CA ILE A 447 -31.54 4.33 2.48
C ILE A 447 -32.08 2.93 2.23
N ASP A 448 -33.41 2.79 2.17
CA ASP A 448 -34.02 1.53 1.73
C ASP A 448 -33.73 1.31 0.24
N THR A 449 -32.92 0.29 -0.06
CA THR A 449 -32.53 -0.05 -1.42
C THR A 449 -33.69 -0.60 -2.26
N ALA A 450 -34.79 -1.02 -1.62
CA ALA A 450 -36.00 -1.44 -2.33
C ALA A 450 -36.84 -0.24 -2.82
N SER A 451 -36.64 0.94 -2.23
CA SER A 451 -37.33 2.18 -2.61
C SER A 451 -36.46 3.03 -3.53
N ILE A 452 -36.73 2.96 -4.85
CA ILE A 452 -36.12 3.87 -5.83
C ILE A 452 -36.45 5.33 -5.49
N THR A 453 -37.64 5.59 -4.99
CA THR A 453 -38.08 6.93 -4.58
C THR A 453 -37.24 7.47 -3.43
N ASP A 454 -36.88 6.64 -2.45
CA ASP A 454 -36.05 7.07 -1.31
C ASP A 454 -34.62 7.37 -1.76
N LEU A 455 -34.06 6.57 -2.68
CA LEU A 455 -32.76 6.83 -3.30
C LEU A 455 -32.76 8.16 -4.06
N GLN A 456 -33.79 8.40 -4.89
CA GLN A 456 -33.95 9.66 -5.62
C GLN A 456 -34.10 10.85 -4.66
N ALA A 457 -34.90 10.70 -3.60
CA ALA A 457 -35.07 11.72 -2.58
C ALA A 457 -33.77 12.01 -1.81
N ALA A 458 -33.00 10.99 -1.45
CA ALA A 458 -31.72 11.17 -0.78
C ALA A 458 -30.72 11.92 -1.66
N ILE A 459 -30.63 11.56 -2.96
CA ILE A 459 -29.78 12.27 -3.92
C ILE A 459 -30.26 13.72 -4.06
N ALA A 460 -31.56 13.97 -4.20
CA ALA A 460 -32.08 15.32 -4.37
C ALA A 460 -31.90 16.19 -3.11
N GLN A 461 -32.06 15.63 -1.91
CA GLN A 461 -32.00 16.36 -0.64
C GLN A 461 -30.57 16.56 -0.13
N HIS A 462 -29.67 15.60 -0.35
CA HIS A 462 -28.31 15.60 0.21
C HIS A 462 -27.20 15.66 -0.84
N GLY A 463 -27.52 15.47 -2.12
CA GLY A 463 -26.61 15.64 -3.25
C GLY A 463 -25.62 14.49 -3.50
N ALA A 464 -25.40 13.60 -2.54
CA ALA A 464 -24.52 12.44 -2.70
C ALA A 464 -25.01 11.23 -1.89
N VAL A 465 -24.84 10.03 -2.47
CA VAL A 465 -25.08 8.74 -1.81
C VAL A 465 -23.85 7.86 -2.01
N PHE A 466 -23.42 7.20 -0.93
CA PHE A 466 -22.37 6.18 -0.96
C PHE A 466 -23.03 4.80 -1.08
N VAL A 467 -22.70 4.04 -2.13
CA VAL A 467 -23.40 2.78 -2.44
C VAL A 467 -22.45 1.72 -3.00
N SER A 468 -22.71 0.46 -2.66
CA SER A 468 -22.12 -0.70 -3.32
C SER A 468 -23.12 -1.28 -4.31
N ALA A 469 -22.71 -1.51 -5.56
CA ALA A 469 -23.61 -2.02 -6.61
C ALA A 469 -22.88 -2.98 -7.56
N PHE A 470 -23.66 -3.87 -8.18
CA PHE A 470 -23.17 -4.70 -9.28
C PHE A 470 -23.10 -3.87 -10.57
N THR A 471 -21.99 -3.99 -11.30
CA THR A 471 -21.80 -3.36 -12.61
C THR A 471 -22.15 -4.31 -13.76
N HIS A 472 -22.31 -3.72 -14.95
CA HIS A 472 -22.45 -4.42 -16.22
C HIS A 472 -21.42 -3.89 -17.23
N ASP A 473 -21.18 -4.64 -18.31
CA ASP A 473 -20.17 -4.32 -19.35
C ASP A 473 -20.31 -2.93 -19.97
N GLY A 474 -21.49 -2.31 -19.85
CA GLY A 474 -21.72 -0.94 -20.29
C GLY A 474 -20.83 0.09 -19.60
N TRP A 475 -20.40 -0.19 -18.36
CA TRP A 475 -19.50 0.65 -17.57
C TRP A 475 -18.09 0.70 -18.17
N ASP A 476 -17.64 -0.41 -18.76
CA ASP A 476 -16.32 -0.49 -19.42
C ASP A 476 -16.31 0.15 -20.81
N ARG A 477 -17.50 0.39 -21.38
CA ARG A 477 -17.70 0.91 -22.75
C ARG A 477 -18.06 2.40 -22.78
N VAL A 478 -18.13 3.06 -21.62
CA VAL A 478 -18.45 4.49 -21.54
C VAL A 478 -17.31 5.28 -22.18
N ALA A 479 -17.62 6.06 -23.21
CA ALA A 479 -16.65 6.94 -23.83
C ALA A 479 -16.13 7.99 -22.83
N THR A 480 -14.80 8.14 -22.77
CA THR A 480 -14.18 9.31 -22.15
C THR A 480 -14.49 10.54 -22.99
N VAL A 481 -15.04 11.58 -22.38
CA VAL A 481 -15.39 12.84 -23.07
C VAL A 481 -14.55 13.96 -22.49
N ASP A 482 -13.91 14.74 -23.35
CA ASP A 482 -13.04 15.87 -22.94
C ASP A 482 -13.83 17.18 -22.72
N ALA A 483 -15.16 17.16 -22.89
CA ALA A 483 -15.99 18.36 -22.93
C ALA A 483 -16.81 18.58 -21.65
N ASP A 484 -16.91 19.84 -21.25
CA ASP A 484 -17.95 20.33 -20.34
C ASP A 484 -19.31 19.95 -20.93
N ALA A 485 -20.07 19.09 -20.25
CA ALA A 485 -21.41 18.73 -20.68
C ALA A 485 -22.36 19.92 -20.41
N PRO A 486 -22.88 20.62 -21.43
CA PRO A 486 -23.72 21.82 -21.23
C PRO A 486 -25.12 21.49 -20.71
N ASP A 487 -25.52 20.22 -20.75
CA ASP A 487 -26.82 19.73 -20.30
C ASP A 487 -26.74 18.21 -20.04
N HIS A 488 -27.86 17.67 -19.55
CA HIS A 488 -28.00 16.23 -19.33
C HIS A 488 -27.85 15.37 -20.59
N ALA A 489 -28.23 15.87 -21.76
CA ALA A 489 -28.20 15.11 -23.01
C ALA A 489 -26.75 14.88 -23.50
N ALA A 490 -25.85 15.81 -23.19
CA ALA A 490 -24.43 15.72 -23.48
C ALA A 490 -23.66 14.80 -22.50
N LEU A 491 -24.29 14.31 -21.43
CA LEU A 491 -23.63 13.40 -20.50
C LEU A 491 -23.48 11.99 -21.14
N PRO A 492 -22.29 11.37 -21.03
CA PRO A 492 -22.09 9.96 -21.38
C PRO A 492 -23.13 9.06 -20.72
N ARG A 493 -23.84 8.29 -21.54
CA ARG A 493 -24.82 7.31 -21.09
C ARG A 493 -24.15 5.96 -20.95
N ILE A 494 -24.32 5.35 -19.78
CA ILE A 494 -23.91 3.96 -19.56
C ILE A 494 -24.96 3.06 -20.19
N ALA A 495 -24.62 2.42 -21.30
CA ALA A 495 -25.57 1.55 -22.02
C ALA A 495 -25.85 0.29 -21.20
N PHE A 496 -27.13 0.06 -20.85
CA PHE A 496 -27.58 -1.16 -20.18
C PHE A 496 -28.45 -1.97 -21.14
N ASP A 497 -28.09 -3.23 -21.38
CA ASP A 497 -28.77 -4.14 -22.29
C ASP A 497 -29.87 -4.97 -21.61
N GLY A 498 -30.21 -4.62 -20.37
CA GLY A 498 -31.21 -5.33 -19.57
C GLY A 498 -30.70 -6.63 -18.93
N ARG A 499 -29.43 -6.99 -19.12
CA ARG A 499 -28.84 -8.22 -18.58
C ARG A 499 -27.78 -7.88 -17.54
N PRO A 500 -27.93 -8.32 -16.28
CA PRO A 500 -26.83 -8.30 -15.33
C PRO A 500 -25.66 -9.12 -15.89
N ALA A 501 -24.42 -8.63 -15.73
CA ALA A 501 -23.26 -9.38 -16.22
C ALA A 501 -23.18 -10.75 -15.50
N PRO A 502 -22.95 -11.86 -16.23
CA PRO A 502 -22.87 -13.21 -15.64
C PRO A 502 -21.66 -13.39 -14.70
N GLN A 503 -20.77 -12.40 -14.61
CA GLN A 503 -19.59 -12.33 -13.75
C GLN A 503 -19.51 -10.98 -13.02
N ALA A 504 -20.62 -10.55 -12.42
CA ALA A 504 -20.69 -9.27 -11.73
C ALA A 504 -19.61 -9.13 -10.64
N ARG A 505 -18.71 -8.16 -10.79
CA ARG A 505 -17.80 -7.72 -9.72
C ARG A 505 -18.53 -6.66 -8.90
N PRO A 506 -18.64 -6.78 -7.56
CA PRO A 506 -19.11 -5.67 -6.74
C PRO A 506 -18.14 -4.50 -6.91
N HIS A 507 -18.65 -3.36 -7.36
CA HIS A 507 -17.92 -2.10 -7.34
C HIS A 507 -18.65 -1.14 -6.42
N GLU A 508 -17.92 -0.54 -5.50
CA GLU A 508 -18.46 0.52 -4.65
C GLU A 508 -18.30 1.85 -5.37
N PHE A 509 -19.41 2.56 -5.58
CA PHE A 509 -19.44 3.86 -6.24
C PHE A 509 -20.04 4.90 -5.30
N CYS A 510 -19.55 6.14 -5.40
CA CYS A 510 -20.42 7.28 -5.16
C CYS A 510 -21.33 7.41 -6.39
N SER A 511 -22.62 7.76 -6.22
CA SER A 511 -23.51 8.02 -7.35
C SER A 511 -23.17 9.35 -8.07
N ARG A 512 -21.95 9.45 -8.62
CA ARG A 512 -21.51 10.37 -9.68
C ARG A 512 -20.37 9.68 -10.45
N LYS A 513 -20.73 9.09 -11.59
CA LYS A 513 -19.91 8.54 -12.70
C LYS A 513 -18.70 7.63 -12.34
N PRO A 514 -18.48 6.53 -13.08
CA PRO A 514 -17.15 5.94 -13.16
C PRO A 514 -16.21 6.91 -13.90
N SER A 515 -14.96 6.96 -13.45
CA SER A 515 -13.80 7.58 -14.08
C SER A 515 -13.90 7.69 -15.60
N ALA A 516 -14.22 8.87 -16.13
CA ALA A 516 -14.19 9.18 -17.56
C ALA A 516 -13.86 10.66 -17.83
N LEU A 517 -13.15 11.32 -16.92
CA LEU A 517 -12.57 12.65 -17.11
C LEU A 517 -11.12 12.57 -16.64
N LYS A 518 -10.16 12.84 -17.53
CA LYS A 518 -8.74 12.87 -17.19
C LYS A 518 -8.46 14.01 -16.20
N PRO A 519 -7.54 13.82 -15.24
CA PRO A 519 -6.79 14.93 -14.69
C PRO A 519 -5.89 15.48 -15.80
N THR A 520 -6.10 16.73 -16.20
CA THR A 520 -5.23 17.42 -17.14
C THR A 520 -3.85 17.58 -16.51
N SER A 521 -2.88 16.80 -17.00
CA SER A 521 -1.48 17.06 -16.73
C SER A 521 -1.09 18.34 -17.45
N ALA A 522 -0.74 19.35 -16.67
CA ALA A 522 0.03 20.48 -17.15
C ALA A 522 1.37 19.96 -17.68
N LYS A 523 1.54 19.97 -19.00
CA LYS A 523 2.87 19.98 -19.63
C LYS A 523 3.09 21.37 -20.21
N ALA A 524 3.94 22.14 -19.55
CA ALA A 524 4.58 23.29 -20.15
C ALA A 524 5.38 22.83 -21.37
N TRP A 525 5.18 23.47 -22.52
CA TRP A 525 6.11 23.45 -23.65
C TRP A 525 6.53 24.90 -23.95
N PRO A 526 7.82 25.18 -24.18
CA PRO A 526 8.33 26.51 -24.49
C PRO A 526 7.99 26.94 -25.93
N PRO A 527 8.14 28.23 -26.29
CA PRO A 527 7.47 28.83 -27.43
C PRO A 527 8.22 28.67 -28.77
N SER A 528 7.50 29.03 -29.86
CA SER A 528 7.93 29.21 -31.26
C SER A 528 7.87 27.93 -32.13
N VAL A 529 7.42 27.90 -33.39
CA VAL A 529 7.36 28.89 -34.48
C VAL A 529 6.15 28.62 -35.41
N ALA A 530 5.65 29.71 -36.01
CA ALA A 530 4.66 29.90 -37.08
C ALA A 530 4.33 28.78 -38.09
N GLY A 531 3.06 28.75 -38.53
CA GLY A 531 2.61 28.10 -39.78
C GLY A 531 1.08 28.20 -40.00
N ARG A 532 0.66 28.82 -41.10
CA ARG A 532 -0.71 29.26 -41.48
C ARG A 532 -1.74 28.15 -41.83
N PRO A 533 -3.05 28.49 -41.99
CA PRO A 533 -4.19 27.55 -42.06
C PRO A 533 -4.67 27.23 -43.49
N SER A 534 -5.45 26.16 -43.65
CA SER A 534 -6.42 25.97 -44.74
C SER A 534 -7.53 24.99 -44.31
N LYS A 535 -8.80 25.44 -44.22
CA LYS A 535 -9.91 25.22 -45.19
C LYS A 535 -10.29 23.73 -45.36
N ALA A 536 -11.55 23.29 -45.24
CA ALA A 536 -12.86 23.95 -45.22
C ALA A 536 -13.83 23.14 -44.33
#